data_AF-A0A8H7CWS6-F1
#
_entry.id   AF-A0A8H7CWS6-F1
#
_cell.length_a   1.000
_cell.length_b   1.000
_cell.length_c   1.000
_cell.angle_alpha   90.00
_cell.angle_beta   90.00
_cell.angle_gamma   90.00
#
_symmetry.space_group_name_H-M   'P 1'
#
loop_
_entity.id
_entity.type
_entity.pdbx_description
1 polymer ?
#
loop_
_entity_poly.entity_id
_entity_poly.type
_entity_poly.pdbx_seq_one_letter_code
_entity_poly.pdbx_strand_id
1 'polypeptide(L)'
;MRSFSVLFLLVPAALSHPWRIIRDSPTPTTEVQDGQTGTVIVLPPAATETGMLPIRSLRQAQTTNVDPVVPAMNTLANHGYISRNGVSNFEELVNGMMEAFNLDIGFAAGLAANNILTRGNAFANKVSIGGESPLVPPLPGNIDGPVVFGIAKHGRFEGDVSLSRADAAIGNNRDFQDLIYDGDLVQLGKFGDNGPDGNNTVFNLATSVGIMRNNFARSQTQNPQFEFGARRVNSAFQTAAILLTTFANGTTNQSTLPIIGSFFRNQTFPPNWFRAASPVTGGNNTIVALQILNELGVAPGRNNAQGVYVADPPPPFPFNTSFGCTAYYDQAANTPGSLVNTTGIFKQNVDLLTGILFTAASKNPGCTQSALPSGPTGV
;
A
#
# COMPACT_ATOMS: atom_id res chain seq x y z
N MET A 1 11.70 -2.56 -58.58
CA MET A 1 12.09 -1.50 -57.60
C MET A 1 11.17 -0.30 -57.75
N ARG A 2 9.99 -0.32 -57.12
CA ARG A 2 9.15 0.86 -56.86
C ARG A 2 8.26 0.47 -55.68
N SER A 3 8.39 1.14 -54.54
CA SER A 3 7.49 0.93 -53.41
C SER A 3 6.90 2.25 -52.96
N PHE A 4 5.63 2.15 -52.60
CA PHE A 4 4.61 3.18 -52.50
C PHE A 4 4.82 4.13 -51.32
N SER A 5 4.54 5.41 -51.55
CA SER A 5 4.27 6.41 -50.52
C SER A 5 2.92 6.12 -49.86
N VAL A 6 2.90 6.00 -48.54
CA VAL A 6 1.67 6.04 -47.73
C VAL A 6 1.65 7.38 -46.99
N LEU A 7 0.65 8.16 -47.35
CA LEU A 7 0.29 9.46 -46.81
C LEU A 7 -0.23 9.28 -45.38
N PHE A 8 0.49 9.80 -44.39
CA PHE A 8 -0.03 9.95 -43.03
C PHE A 8 -1.10 11.03 -43.02
N LEU A 9 -2.36 10.62 -42.97
CA LEU A 9 -3.48 11.50 -42.62
C LEU A 9 -3.37 11.86 -41.13
N LEU A 10 -2.91 13.08 -40.87
CA LEU A 10 -3.04 13.77 -39.59
C LEU A 10 -4.52 13.90 -39.24
N VAL A 11 -5.00 13.05 -38.34
CA VAL A 11 -6.25 13.30 -37.61
C VAL A 11 -5.90 14.27 -36.48
N PRO A 12 -6.57 15.42 -36.35
CA PRO A 12 -6.31 16.34 -35.25
C PRO A 12 -6.76 15.69 -33.94
N ALA A 13 -5.79 15.41 -33.06
CA ALA A 13 -6.03 15.07 -31.67
C ALA A 13 -6.58 16.31 -30.94
N ALA A 14 -7.87 16.58 -31.12
CA ALA A 14 -8.63 17.48 -30.27
C ALA A 14 -9.52 16.61 -29.38
N LEU A 15 -9.05 16.36 -28.16
CA LEU A 15 -9.82 16.26 -26.92
C LEU A 15 -8.80 16.16 -25.76
N SER A 16 -7.94 17.16 -25.66
CA SER A 16 -7.37 17.54 -24.39
C SER A 16 -8.56 17.92 -23.48
N HIS A 17 -8.85 17.10 -22.48
CA HIS A 17 -9.57 17.57 -21.31
C HIS A 17 -8.50 18.16 -20.39
N PRO A 18 -8.27 19.50 -20.42
CA PRO A 18 -7.53 20.10 -19.34
C PRO A 18 -8.32 19.84 -18.07
N TRP A 19 -7.64 19.44 -17.01
CA TRP A 19 -8.15 19.54 -15.66
C TRP A 19 -8.67 20.96 -15.44
N ARG A 20 -9.96 21.19 -15.67
CA ARG A 20 -10.65 22.31 -15.07
C ARG A 20 -10.69 21.96 -13.60
N ILE A 21 -9.71 22.49 -12.87
CA ILE A 21 -9.93 22.89 -11.48
C ILE A 21 -11.27 23.61 -11.52
N ILE A 22 -12.30 23.01 -10.93
CA ILE A 22 -13.57 23.68 -10.69
C ILE A 22 -13.23 24.81 -9.72
N ARG A 23 -12.85 25.96 -10.27
CA ARG A 23 -12.98 27.24 -9.61
C ARG A 23 -14.42 27.64 -9.86
N ASP A 24 -15.29 27.38 -8.89
CA ASP A 24 -16.55 28.11 -8.74
C ASP A 24 -17.16 27.80 -7.37
N SER A 25 -16.48 28.32 -6.35
CA SER A 25 -16.95 28.83 -5.05
C SER A 25 -15.70 29.03 -4.20
N PRO A 26 -15.56 30.11 -3.40
CA PRO A 26 -14.48 30.16 -2.43
C PRO A 26 -14.67 28.97 -1.49
N THR A 27 -13.78 27.98 -1.56
CA THR A 27 -13.76 26.88 -0.60
C THR A 27 -13.70 27.52 0.79
N PRO A 28 -14.61 27.16 1.72
CA PRO A 28 -14.52 27.64 3.09
C PRO A 28 -13.09 27.40 3.60
N THR A 29 -12.42 28.44 4.11
CA THR A 29 -11.09 28.27 4.74
C THR A 29 -11.18 27.45 6.02
N THR A 30 -12.40 27.27 6.54
CA THR A 30 -12.76 26.41 7.67
C THR A 30 -14.18 25.88 7.45
N GLU A 31 -14.35 24.56 7.54
CA GLU A 31 -15.64 23.87 7.46
C GLU A 31 -15.80 23.03 8.74
N VAL A 32 -17.00 23.03 9.33
CA VAL A 32 -17.31 22.20 10.51
C VAL A 32 -18.49 21.31 10.19
N GLN A 33 -18.33 20.00 10.39
CA GLN A 33 -19.40 19.01 10.25
C GLN A 33 -19.34 18.05 11.45
N ASP A 34 -20.47 17.80 12.09
CA ASP A 34 -20.58 16.91 13.27
C ASP A 34 -19.55 17.17 14.38
N GLY A 35 -19.27 18.46 14.63
CA GLY A 35 -18.30 18.89 15.64
C GLY A 35 -16.83 18.67 15.25
N GLN A 36 -16.55 18.22 14.02
CA GLN A 36 -15.20 18.07 13.47
C GLN A 36 -14.85 19.28 12.61
N THR A 37 -13.60 19.72 12.68
CA THR A 37 -13.05 20.74 11.77
C THR A 37 -12.43 20.06 10.55
N GLY A 38 -12.92 20.40 9.36
CA GLY A 38 -12.35 19.97 8.09
C GLY A 38 -10.94 20.51 7.89
N THR A 39 -10.03 19.63 7.48
CA THR A 39 -8.63 19.96 7.20
C THR A 39 -8.35 19.72 5.73
N VAL A 40 -7.96 20.77 4.99
CA VAL A 40 -7.57 20.63 3.58
C VAL A 40 -6.31 19.77 3.50
N ILE A 41 -6.39 18.67 2.76
CA ILE A 41 -5.24 17.81 2.47
C ILE A 41 -4.44 18.45 1.33
N VAL A 42 -3.12 18.49 1.50
CA VAL A 42 -2.20 19.04 0.49
C VAL A 42 -1.12 18.00 0.19
N LEU A 43 -0.79 17.84 -1.09
CA LEU A 43 0.36 17.04 -1.47
C LEU A 43 1.66 17.75 -1.04
N PRO A 44 2.49 17.17 -0.16
CA PRO A 44 3.78 17.76 0.19
C PRO A 44 4.67 17.93 -1.05
N PRO A 45 5.63 18.87 -1.03
CA PRO A 45 6.62 18.95 -2.09
C PRO A 45 7.49 17.68 -2.13
N ALA A 46 8.05 17.38 -3.30
CA ALA A 46 9.01 16.29 -3.43
C ALA A 46 10.24 16.54 -2.54
N ALA A 47 10.81 15.47 -1.97
CA ALA A 47 12.03 15.55 -1.19
C ALA A 47 13.20 16.09 -2.03
N THR A 48 13.94 17.05 -1.48
CA THR A 48 15.15 17.62 -2.10
C THR A 48 16.39 16.77 -1.81
N GLU A 49 16.45 16.16 -0.62
CA GLU A 49 17.51 15.23 -0.23
C GLU A 49 17.11 13.80 -0.55
N THR A 50 17.60 13.27 -1.68
CA THR A 50 17.28 11.92 -2.17
C THR A 50 18.47 10.96 -2.15
N GLY A 51 19.59 11.38 -1.57
CA GLY A 51 20.79 10.56 -1.43
C GLY A 51 20.67 9.52 -0.32
N MET A 52 21.61 8.58 -0.34
CA MET A 52 21.81 7.60 0.72
C MET A 52 22.18 8.31 2.03
N LEU A 53 21.41 8.05 3.09
CA LEU A 53 21.63 8.62 4.41
C LEU A 53 21.50 7.53 5.48
N PRO A 54 22.29 7.60 6.57
CA PRO A 54 22.02 6.78 7.74
C PRO A 54 20.75 7.28 8.43
N ILE A 55 20.13 6.43 9.23
CA ILE A 55 19.02 6.85 10.09
C ILE A 55 19.55 7.80 11.17
N ARG A 56 18.85 8.93 11.35
CA ARG A 56 19.27 9.98 12.28
C ARG A 56 19.24 9.45 13.72
N SER A 57 20.37 9.53 14.42
CA SER A 57 20.55 9.02 15.78
C SER A 57 19.60 9.63 16.82
N LEU A 58 19.08 10.84 16.58
CA LEU A 58 18.10 11.53 17.44
C LEU A 58 16.71 10.87 17.41
N ARG A 59 16.45 10.00 16.43
CA ARG A 59 15.22 9.23 16.30
C ARG A 59 15.38 7.86 16.90
N GLN A 60 15.72 7.78 18.20
CA GLN A 60 15.83 6.48 18.88
C GLN A 60 14.47 5.76 18.89
N ALA A 61 14.53 4.43 18.78
CA ALA A 61 13.35 3.59 18.88
C ALA A 61 12.71 3.77 20.25
N GLN A 62 11.42 4.07 20.27
CA GLN A 62 10.59 4.01 21.46
C GLN A 62 9.42 3.10 21.14
N THR A 63 9.16 2.14 22.00
CA THR A 63 8.01 1.24 21.85
C THR A 63 6.73 2.07 21.88
N THR A 64 6.01 2.06 20.77
CA THR A 64 4.70 2.69 20.67
C THR A 64 3.60 1.63 20.79
N ASN A 65 2.53 1.93 21.53
CA ASN A 65 1.37 1.05 21.67
C ASN A 65 0.46 1.19 20.43
N VAL A 66 0.98 0.81 19.27
CA VAL A 66 0.25 0.84 18.01
C VAL A 66 0.03 -0.60 17.55
N ASP A 67 -1.24 -1.00 17.38
CA ASP A 67 -1.64 -2.31 16.87
C ASP A 67 -1.02 -2.57 15.48
N PRO A 68 0.04 -3.40 15.36
CA PRO A 68 1.03 -3.18 14.31
C PRO A 68 0.84 -4.07 13.08
N VAL A 69 0.21 -3.60 11.99
CA VAL A 69 0.03 -4.48 10.80
C VAL A 69 1.02 -4.25 9.67
N VAL A 70 1.56 -3.03 9.52
CA VAL A 70 2.55 -2.70 8.50
C VAL A 70 3.91 -2.43 9.15
N PRO A 71 4.89 -3.37 9.10
CA PRO A 71 6.18 -3.23 9.78
C PRO A 71 6.90 -1.92 9.49
N ALA A 72 6.87 -1.46 8.23
CA ALA A 72 7.48 -0.20 7.83
C ALA A 72 6.87 1.00 8.56
N MET A 73 5.54 1.08 8.67
CA MET A 73 4.87 2.20 9.34
C MET A 73 5.10 2.18 10.85
N ASN A 74 5.16 0.99 11.45
CA ASN A 74 5.51 0.85 12.86
C ASN A 74 6.93 1.31 13.13
N THR A 75 7.88 0.99 12.24
CA THR A 75 9.24 1.53 12.33
C THR A 75 9.24 3.06 12.21
N LEU A 76 8.46 3.66 11.31
CA LEU A 76 8.33 5.12 11.23
C LEU A 76 7.82 5.72 12.55
N ALA A 77 6.76 5.16 13.13
CA ALA A 77 6.20 5.63 14.40
C ALA A 77 7.17 5.41 15.57
N ASN A 78 7.79 4.24 15.67
CA ASN A 78 8.79 3.92 16.70
C ASN A 78 10.03 4.81 16.63
N HIS A 79 10.32 5.41 15.49
CA HIS A 79 11.42 6.36 15.32
C HIS A 79 10.94 7.83 15.20
N GLY A 80 9.64 8.09 15.35
CA GLY A 80 9.06 9.44 15.32
C GLY A 80 9.14 10.15 13.97
N TYR A 81 9.30 9.41 12.88
CA TYR A 81 9.12 9.93 11.51
C TYR A 81 7.65 10.25 11.21
N ILE A 82 6.75 9.51 11.87
CA ILE A 82 5.34 9.84 12.02
C ILE A 82 4.96 9.80 13.51
N SER A 83 3.75 10.24 13.82
CA SER A 83 3.25 10.36 15.18
C SER A 83 3.32 9.03 15.94
N ARG A 84 3.97 9.08 17.10
CA ARG A 84 4.23 7.93 17.98
C ARG A 84 2.98 7.31 18.58
N ASN A 85 1.83 8.00 18.51
CA ASN A 85 0.55 7.47 18.98
C ASN A 85 -0.15 6.59 17.93
N GLY A 86 0.45 6.38 16.76
CA GLY A 86 -0.11 5.55 15.68
C GLY A 86 -1.23 6.22 14.88
N VAL A 87 -1.53 7.49 15.11
CA VAL A 87 -2.50 8.26 14.33
C VAL A 87 -1.77 9.36 13.58
N SER A 88 -1.81 9.28 12.26
CA SER A 88 -1.09 10.17 11.35
C SER A 88 -2.06 10.91 10.44
N ASN A 89 -1.58 11.96 9.79
CA ASN A 89 -2.24 12.61 8.66
C ASN A 89 -1.54 12.28 7.33
N PHE A 90 -2.12 12.71 6.21
CA PHE A 90 -1.60 12.45 4.87
C PHE A 90 -0.16 12.96 4.69
N GLU A 91 0.10 14.21 5.06
CA GLU A 91 1.36 14.90 4.86
C GLU A 91 2.49 14.25 5.67
N GLU A 92 2.20 13.90 6.92
CA GLU A 92 3.12 13.22 7.83
C GLU A 92 3.48 11.82 7.31
N LEU A 93 2.50 11.06 6.80
CA LEU A 93 2.76 9.77 6.17
C LEU A 93 3.69 9.92 4.95
N VAL A 94 3.38 10.85 4.05
CA VAL A 94 4.17 11.09 2.84
C VAL A 94 5.59 11.52 3.18
N ASN A 95 5.75 12.52 4.04
CA ASN A 95 7.05 13.03 4.45
C ASN A 95 7.87 11.96 5.21
N GLY A 96 7.24 11.22 6.14
CA GLY A 96 7.91 10.18 6.91
C GLY A 96 8.46 9.06 6.02
N MET A 97 7.67 8.62 5.02
CA MET A 97 8.11 7.60 4.06
C MET A 97 9.24 8.11 3.14
N MET A 98 9.15 9.34 2.65
CA MET A 98 10.22 9.93 1.83
C MET A 98 11.51 10.14 2.65
N GLU A 99 11.41 10.67 3.87
CA GLU A 99 12.57 10.94 4.71
C GLU A 99 13.28 9.64 5.13
N ALA A 100 12.54 8.65 5.62
CA ALA A 100 13.14 7.47 6.23
C ALA A 100 13.52 6.39 5.21
N PHE A 101 12.65 6.13 4.24
CA PHE A 101 12.82 5.04 3.28
C PHE A 101 13.24 5.49 1.89
N ASN A 102 13.33 6.81 1.67
CA ASN A 102 13.58 7.39 0.35
C ASN A 102 12.56 6.91 -0.69
N LEU A 103 11.27 6.79 -0.33
CA LEU A 103 10.25 6.50 -1.33
C LEU A 103 10.08 7.71 -2.25
N ASP A 104 9.80 7.47 -3.53
CA ASP A 104 9.39 8.55 -4.42
C ASP A 104 8.03 9.13 -3.99
N ILE A 105 7.80 10.43 -4.25
CA ILE A 105 6.59 11.13 -3.83
C ILE A 105 5.31 10.43 -4.32
N GLY A 106 5.30 9.91 -5.55
CA GLY A 106 4.14 9.23 -6.11
C GLY A 106 3.82 7.93 -5.36
N PHE A 107 4.85 7.19 -4.96
CA PHE A 107 4.66 5.96 -4.19
C PHE A 107 4.22 6.26 -2.76
N ALA A 108 4.88 7.19 -2.07
CA ALA A 108 4.51 7.61 -0.71
C ALA A 108 3.08 8.19 -0.67
N ALA A 109 2.73 9.08 -1.61
CA ALA A 109 1.40 9.67 -1.71
C ALA A 109 0.34 8.62 -2.05
N GLY A 110 0.62 7.67 -2.94
CA GLY A 110 -0.30 6.59 -3.25
C GLY A 110 -0.64 5.72 -2.04
N LEU A 111 0.36 5.35 -1.24
CA LEU A 111 0.16 4.58 0.00
C LEU A 111 -0.65 5.39 1.03
N ALA A 112 -0.27 6.65 1.28
CA ALA A 112 -0.97 7.52 2.22
C ALA A 112 -2.43 7.79 1.80
N ALA A 113 -2.67 8.00 0.50
CA ALA A 113 -4.00 8.21 -0.04
C ALA A 113 -4.88 6.99 0.14
N ASN A 114 -4.34 5.79 -0.12
CA ASN A 114 -5.07 4.55 0.06
C ASN A 114 -5.46 4.33 1.53
N ASN A 115 -4.55 4.61 2.47
CA ASN A 115 -4.81 4.49 3.91
C ASN A 115 -6.01 5.34 4.33
N ILE A 116 -6.02 6.61 3.94
CA ILE A 116 -7.06 7.55 4.35
C ILE A 116 -8.40 7.23 3.69
N LEU A 117 -8.42 6.94 2.38
CA LEU A 117 -9.65 6.64 1.65
C LEU A 117 -10.34 5.37 2.15
N THR A 118 -9.57 4.33 2.47
CA THR A 118 -10.15 3.02 2.81
C THR A 118 -10.48 2.87 4.29
N ARG A 119 -9.68 3.50 5.17
CA ARG A 119 -9.65 3.22 6.61
C ARG A 119 -9.43 4.44 7.50
N GLY A 120 -9.41 5.65 6.93
CA GLY A 120 -9.22 6.88 7.67
C GLY A 120 -10.44 7.80 7.62
N ASN A 121 -10.20 9.05 7.99
CA ASN A 121 -11.13 10.15 7.90
C ASN A 121 -10.55 11.21 6.97
N ALA A 122 -11.06 11.26 5.73
CA ALA A 122 -10.62 12.20 4.71
C ALA A 122 -11.13 13.64 4.94
N PHE A 123 -12.07 13.87 5.86
CA PHE A 123 -12.50 15.23 6.23
C PHE A 123 -11.55 15.85 7.27
N ALA A 124 -11.25 15.10 8.33
CA ALA A 124 -10.36 15.52 9.41
C ALA A 124 -8.86 15.29 9.11
N ASN A 125 -8.54 14.64 7.97
CA ASN A 125 -7.18 14.25 7.56
C ASN A 125 -6.47 13.39 8.62
N LYS A 126 -7.10 12.27 9.00
CA LYS A 126 -6.55 11.36 10.02
C LYS A 126 -6.69 9.91 9.63
N VAL A 127 -5.71 9.08 10.00
CA VAL A 127 -5.81 7.63 9.90
C VAL A 127 -4.99 6.97 11.00
N SER A 128 -5.53 5.87 11.55
CA SER A 128 -4.77 4.99 12.44
C SER A 128 -3.96 4.00 11.60
N ILE A 129 -2.66 3.92 11.85
CA ILE A 129 -1.77 2.92 11.22
C ILE A 129 -1.94 1.52 11.86
N GLY A 130 -2.80 1.41 12.88
CA GLY A 130 -3.22 0.17 13.49
C GLY A 130 -4.73 -0.01 13.44
N GLY A 131 -5.31 -0.43 14.55
CA GLY A 131 -6.75 -0.64 14.72
C GLY A 131 -7.57 0.62 14.96
N GLU A 132 -8.78 0.42 15.47
CA GLU A 132 -9.67 1.50 15.90
C GLU A 132 -8.97 2.41 16.92
N SER A 133 -9.16 3.72 16.78
CA SER A 133 -8.59 4.70 17.70
C SER A 133 -9.59 5.83 17.96
N PRO A 134 -9.80 6.23 19.23
CA PRO A 134 -10.69 7.36 19.55
C PRO A 134 -10.16 8.70 19.03
N LEU A 135 -8.90 8.75 18.59
CA LEU A 135 -8.30 9.96 18.01
C LEU A 135 -8.68 10.18 16.53
N VAL A 136 -9.30 9.18 15.90
CA VAL A 136 -9.82 9.22 14.53
C VAL A 136 -11.35 9.19 14.59
N PRO A 137 -12.02 10.36 14.52
CA PRO A 137 -13.48 10.40 14.55
C PRO A 137 -14.08 9.75 13.29
N PRO A 138 -15.34 9.27 13.33
CA PRO A 138 -16.07 8.81 12.15
C PRO A 138 -16.15 9.91 11.10
N LEU A 139 -16.31 9.52 9.83
CA LEU A 139 -16.58 10.49 8.76
C LEU A 139 -17.87 11.26 9.09
N PRO A 140 -17.96 12.56 8.77
CA PRO A 140 -19.20 13.30 8.91
C PRO A 140 -20.39 12.59 8.28
N GLY A 141 -21.54 12.66 8.94
CA GLY A 141 -22.76 11.92 8.62
C GLY A 141 -22.70 10.43 8.94
N ASN A 142 -21.61 9.94 9.56
CA ASN A 142 -21.31 8.50 9.71
C ASN A 142 -21.45 7.74 8.39
N ILE A 143 -21.04 8.37 7.28
CA ILE A 143 -21.30 7.85 5.91
C ILE A 143 -20.56 6.54 5.61
N ASP A 144 -19.63 6.14 6.46
CA ASP A 144 -18.95 4.86 6.42
C ASP A 144 -19.05 4.11 7.76
N GLY A 145 -20.17 4.30 8.45
CA GLY A 145 -20.42 3.71 9.76
C GLY A 145 -19.95 4.59 10.92
N PRO A 146 -20.33 4.24 12.17
CA PRO A 146 -20.06 5.03 13.36
C PRO A 146 -18.64 4.87 13.91
N VAL A 147 -17.82 3.99 13.33
CA VAL A 147 -16.50 3.61 13.83
C VAL A 147 -15.48 3.62 12.68
N VAL A 148 -14.29 4.18 12.93
CA VAL A 148 -13.15 4.11 12.01
C VAL A 148 -12.14 3.09 12.53
N PHE A 149 -12.01 1.96 11.83
CA PHE A 149 -11.26 0.82 12.34
C PHE A 149 -9.74 0.84 12.07
N GLY A 150 -9.21 1.87 11.40
CA GLY A 150 -7.79 1.94 11.03
C GLY A 150 -7.36 0.89 10.02
N ILE A 151 -6.10 0.93 9.58
CA ILE A 151 -5.62 0.06 8.49
C ILE A 151 -5.60 -1.42 8.87
N ALA A 152 -5.57 -1.75 10.17
CA ALA A 152 -5.53 -3.12 10.68
C ALA A 152 -6.82 -3.93 10.47
N LYS A 153 -7.92 -3.27 10.12
CA LYS A 153 -9.19 -3.92 9.85
C LYS A 153 -9.15 -4.65 8.51
N HIS A 154 -9.28 -5.98 8.59
CA HIS A 154 -9.39 -6.88 7.45
C HIS A 154 -10.44 -6.42 6.42
N GLY A 155 -10.13 -6.56 5.12
CA GLY A 155 -11.05 -6.36 4.00
C GLY A 155 -10.58 -5.30 2.99
N ARG A 156 -10.44 -4.03 3.42
CA ARG A 156 -10.14 -2.91 2.49
C ARG A 156 -8.68 -2.52 2.34
N PHE A 157 -7.89 -2.65 3.40
CA PHE A 157 -6.44 -2.43 3.36
C PHE A 157 -5.76 -3.76 3.66
N GLU A 158 -5.84 -4.19 4.92
CA GLU A 158 -5.38 -5.50 5.39
C GLU A 158 -6.15 -6.68 4.80
N GLY A 159 -5.47 -7.82 4.68
CA GLY A 159 -6.03 -9.04 4.10
C GLY A 159 -5.13 -10.27 4.27
N ASP A 160 -5.57 -11.39 3.70
CA ASP A 160 -4.96 -12.72 3.87
C ASP A 160 -3.61 -12.85 3.14
N VAL A 161 -2.85 -13.94 3.37
CA VAL A 161 -1.52 -14.14 2.75
C VAL A 161 -0.49 -13.08 3.18
N SER A 162 -0.59 -12.59 4.41
CA SER A 162 0.42 -11.69 4.97
C SER A 162 1.72 -12.46 5.29
N LEU A 163 2.86 -11.76 5.18
CA LEU A 163 4.20 -12.35 5.37
C LEU A 163 4.45 -12.83 6.80
N SER A 164 3.87 -12.17 7.81
CA SER A 164 4.17 -12.43 9.22
C SER A 164 2.97 -12.31 10.15
N ARG A 165 1.77 -12.17 9.60
CA ARG A 165 0.50 -12.01 10.33
C ARG A 165 -0.46 -13.10 9.89
N ALA A 166 -1.31 -13.58 10.79
CA ALA A 166 -2.29 -14.59 10.44
C ALA A 166 -3.43 -13.97 9.62
N ASP A 167 -4.18 -14.81 8.93
CA ASP A 167 -5.41 -14.39 8.27
C ASP A 167 -6.48 -14.14 9.34
N ALA A 168 -7.33 -13.13 9.15
CA ALA A 168 -8.25 -12.67 10.20
C ALA A 168 -9.28 -13.74 10.61
N ALA A 169 -9.63 -14.64 9.70
CA ALA A 169 -10.59 -15.71 9.96
C ALA A 169 -10.04 -16.85 10.82
N ILE A 170 -8.71 -16.97 10.93
CA ILE A 170 -8.05 -18.10 11.60
C ILE A 170 -7.00 -17.67 12.63
N GLY A 171 -6.88 -16.38 12.92
CA GLY A 171 -5.94 -15.91 13.93
C GLY A 171 -5.83 -14.39 14.02
N ASN A 172 -4.73 -13.96 14.61
CA ASN A 172 -4.41 -12.56 14.82
C ASN A 172 -3.79 -11.96 13.55
N ASN A 173 -4.55 -11.10 12.87
CA ASN A 173 -4.13 -10.43 11.65
C ASN A 173 -3.34 -9.14 11.88
N ARG A 174 -2.97 -8.85 13.13
CA ARG A 174 -2.29 -7.61 13.50
C ARG A 174 -0.88 -7.88 14.00
N ASP A 175 -0.77 -8.70 15.04
CA ASP A 175 0.51 -8.89 15.72
C ASP A 175 1.44 -9.81 14.93
N PHE A 176 2.75 -9.54 15.05
CA PHE A 176 3.78 -10.43 14.50
C PHE A 176 3.60 -11.87 15.01
N GLN A 177 3.62 -12.83 14.10
CA GLN A 177 3.45 -14.26 14.39
C GLN A 177 4.75 -15.02 14.13
N ASP A 178 5.41 -15.50 15.19
CA ASP A 178 6.66 -16.25 15.09
C ASP A 178 6.53 -17.45 14.15
N LEU A 179 5.48 -18.26 14.28
CA LEU A 179 5.30 -19.48 13.47
C LEU A 179 5.14 -19.20 11.97
N ILE A 180 4.55 -18.06 11.60
CA ILE A 180 4.43 -17.68 10.19
C ILE A 180 5.79 -17.23 9.66
N TYR A 181 6.47 -16.38 10.42
CA TYR A 181 7.79 -15.89 10.03
C TYR A 181 8.85 -17.00 10.03
N ASP A 182 8.78 -17.98 10.92
CA ASP A 182 9.65 -19.17 10.89
C ASP A 182 9.44 -19.98 9.60
N GLY A 183 8.20 -20.02 9.09
CA GLY A 183 7.90 -20.57 7.77
C GLY A 183 8.61 -19.80 6.64
N ASP A 184 8.69 -18.48 6.73
CA ASP A 184 9.45 -17.66 5.79
C ASP A 184 10.96 -17.94 5.89
N LEU A 185 11.49 -18.13 7.10
CA LEU A 185 12.90 -18.49 7.32
C LEU A 185 13.26 -19.85 6.73
N VAL A 186 12.32 -20.81 6.71
CA VAL A 186 12.52 -22.09 6.01
C VAL A 186 12.69 -21.87 4.50
N GLN A 187 11.98 -20.91 3.90
CA GLN A 187 12.15 -20.59 2.48
C GLN A 187 13.48 -19.88 2.23
N LEU A 188 13.87 -18.96 3.12
CA LEU A 188 15.19 -18.35 3.09
C LEU A 188 16.31 -19.40 3.15
N GLY A 189 16.22 -20.38 4.06
CA GLY A 189 17.20 -21.46 4.16
C GLY A 189 17.32 -22.35 2.92
N LYS A 190 16.28 -22.39 2.07
CA LYS A 190 16.25 -23.17 0.81
C LYS A 190 16.75 -22.39 -0.40
N PHE A 191 16.43 -21.10 -0.47
CA PHE A 191 16.55 -20.30 -1.69
C PHE A 191 17.40 -19.03 -1.53
N GLY A 192 17.75 -18.66 -0.31
CA GLY A 192 18.51 -17.46 -0.01
C GLY A 192 19.96 -17.56 -0.48
N ASP A 193 20.56 -16.42 -0.76
CA ASP A 193 21.97 -16.34 -1.12
C ASP A 193 22.86 -16.32 0.13
N ASN A 194 24.13 -16.66 -0.05
CA ASN A 194 25.14 -16.49 0.98
C ASN A 194 25.44 -14.99 1.17
N GLY A 195 25.62 -14.58 2.42
CA GLY A 195 25.84 -13.20 2.78
C GLY A 195 26.91 -13.02 3.85
N PRO A 196 27.13 -11.77 4.30
CA PRO A 196 28.05 -11.47 5.39
C PRO A 196 27.66 -12.17 6.71
N ASP A 197 26.38 -12.53 6.86
CA ASP A 197 25.83 -13.19 8.06
C ASP A 197 25.87 -14.73 7.96
N GLY A 198 26.42 -15.30 6.89
CA GLY A 198 26.57 -16.74 6.67
C GLY A 198 25.78 -17.27 5.46
N ASN A 199 25.69 -18.60 5.37
CA ASN A 199 25.03 -19.26 4.24
C ASN A 199 23.51 -19.06 4.26
N ASN A 200 22.91 -18.82 3.09
CA ASN A 200 21.46 -18.65 2.91
C ASN A 200 20.85 -17.59 3.86
N THR A 201 21.50 -16.43 3.97
CA THR A 201 21.08 -15.34 4.86
C THR A 201 20.58 -14.09 4.13
N VAL A 202 20.68 -14.06 2.80
CA VAL A 202 20.25 -12.93 1.98
C VAL A 202 18.97 -13.28 1.23
N PHE A 203 17.93 -12.46 1.42
CA PHE A 203 16.68 -12.58 0.70
C PHE A 203 16.88 -12.17 -0.76
N ASN A 204 16.33 -12.96 -1.67
CA ASN A 204 16.33 -12.74 -3.11
C ASN A 204 14.94 -13.05 -3.70
N LEU A 205 14.81 -12.94 -5.03
CA LEU A 205 13.53 -13.18 -5.72
C LEU A 205 12.97 -14.58 -5.44
N ALA A 206 13.81 -15.62 -5.52
CA ALA A 206 13.40 -17.00 -5.28
C ALA A 206 12.90 -17.22 -3.83
N THR A 207 13.54 -16.57 -2.86
CA THR A 207 13.09 -16.55 -1.47
C THR A 207 11.70 -15.94 -1.34
N SER A 208 11.48 -14.75 -1.93
CA SER A 208 10.17 -14.09 -1.91
C SER A 208 9.07 -14.93 -2.59
N VAL A 209 9.40 -15.63 -3.68
CA VAL A 209 8.47 -16.57 -4.34
C VAL A 209 8.15 -17.77 -3.45
N GLY A 210 9.16 -18.35 -2.79
CA GLY A 210 8.96 -19.43 -1.82
C GLY A 210 8.07 -19.02 -0.66
N ILE A 211 8.29 -17.82 -0.10
CA ILE A 211 7.48 -17.23 0.97
C ILE A 211 6.02 -17.07 0.54
N MET A 212 5.78 -16.40 -0.59
CA MET A 212 4.42 -16.18 -1.08
C MET A 212 3.71 -17.49 -1.41
N ARG A 213 4.43 -18.48 -1.96
CA ARG A 213 3.90 -19.84 -2.19
C ARG A 213 3.44 -20.50 -0.89
N ASN A 214 4.30 -20.47 0.12
CA ASN A 214 4.01 -21.08 1.42
C ASN A 214 2.80 -20.41 2.09
N ASN A 215 2.77 -19.08 2.11
CA ASN A 215 1.72 -18.32 2.77
C ASN A 215 0.39 -18.41 2.02
N PHE A 216 0.41 -18.47 0.68
CA PHE A 216 -0.78 -18.72 -0.12
C PHE A 216 -1.36 -20.11 0.15
N ALA A 217 -0.51 -21.15 0.12
CA ALA A 217 -0.94 -22.52 0.39
C ALA A 217 -1.50 -22.69 1.82
N ARG A 218 -0.89 -22.03 2.82
CA ARG A 218 -1.42 -21.98 4.19
C ARG A 218 -2.81 -21.37 4.23
N SER A 219 -2.98 -20.20 3.61
CA SER A 219 -4.27 -19.48 3.57
C SER A 219 -5.33 -20.33 2.87
N GLN A 220 -5.01 -20.87 1.69
CA GLN A 220 -5.90 -21.74 0.92
C GLN A 220 -6.35 -22.97 1.70
N THR A 221 -5.47 -23.62 2.46
CA THR A 221 -5.78 -24.88 3.14
C THR A 221 -6.42 -24.71 4.51
N GLN A 222 -6.14 -23.60 5.20
CA GLN A 222 -6.55 -23.40 6.59
C GLN A 222 -7.70 -22.39 6.74
N ASN A 223 -7.82 -21.42 5.83
CA ASN A 223 -8.79 -20.35 5.93
C ASN A 223 -10.07 -20.67 5.12
N PRO A 224 -11.19 -21.00 5.79
CA PRO A 224 -12.45 -21.28 5.10
C PRO A 224 -13.11 -20.02 4.51
N GLN A 225 -12.61 -18.83 4.85
CA GLN A 225 -13.07 -17.53 4.34
C GLN A 225 -11.99 -16.85 3.48
N PHE A 226 -11.09 -17.65 2.90
CA PHE A 226 -9.94 -17.12 2.16
C PHE A 226 -10.36 -16.26 0.98
N GLU A 227 -9.97 -14.98 1.00
CA GLU A 227 -10.18 -14.02 -0.07
C GLU A 227 -8.85 -13.44 -0.57
N PHE A 228 -8.64 -13.52 -1.88
CA PHE A 228 -7.42 -13.08 -2.55
C PHE A 228 -7.73 -12.41 -3.88
N GLY A 229 -8.61 -11.41 -3.85
CA GLY A 229 -8.97 -10.57 -5.01
C GLY A 229 -7.79 -9.75 -5.56
N ALA A 230 -7.95 -9.13 -6.73
CA ALA A 230 -6.86 -8.51 -7.48
C ALA A 230 -6.10 -7.42 -6.71
N ARG A 231 -6.83 -6.61 -5.92
CA ARG A 231 -6.27 -5.61 -5.00
C ARG A 231 -5.40 -6.26 -3.94
N ARG A 232 -5.89 -7.36 -3.33
CA ARG A 232 -5.15 -8.06 -2.27
C ARG A 232 -3.92 -8.76 -2.84
N VAL A 233 -4.04 -9.46 -3.97
CA VAL A 233 -2.90 -10.00 -4.73
C VAL A 233 -1.88 -8.90 -4.95
N ASN A 234 -2.26 -7.79 -5.61
CA ASN A 234 -1.35 -6.67 -5.85
C ASN A 234 -0.66 -6.20 -4.56
N SER A 235 -1.41 -5.94 -3.49
CA SER A 235 -0.81 -5.49 -2.22
C SER A 235 0.16 -6.52 -1.61
N ALA A 236 -0.18 -7.81 -1.61
CA ALA A 236 0.62 -8.85 -0.99
C ALA A 236 1.97 -9.04 -1.71
N PHE A 237 1.96 -9.03 -3.04
CA PHE A 237 3.18 -9.13 -3.84
C PHE A 237 4.01 -7.83 -3.82
N GLN A 238 3.38 -6.67 -3.71
CA GLN A 238 4.09 -5.41 -3.47
C GLN A 238 4.77 -5.39 -2.11
N THR A 239 4.15 -5.94 -1.06
CA THR A 239 4.78 -6.12 0.25
C THR A 239 5.95 -7.11 0.17
N ALA A 240 5.83 -8.20 -0.57
CA ALA A 240 6.95 -9.13 -0.80
C ALA A 240 8.12 -8.47 -1.57
N ALA A 241 7.83 -7.56 -2.49
CA ALA A 241 8.85 -6.78 -3.22
C ALA A 241 9.57 -5.77 -2.31
N ILE A 242 8.88 -5.16 -1.35
CA ILE A 242 9.45 -4.20 -0.36
C ILE A 242 10.62 -4.82 0.42
N LEU A 243 10.62 -6.14 0.62
CA LEU A 243 11.74 -6.85 1.25
C LEU A 243 13.03 -6.65 0.46
N LEU A 244 12.96 -6.66 -0.87
CA LEU A 244 14.12 -6.61 -1.76
C LEU A 244 14.44 -5.18 -2.24
N THR A 245 13.45 -4.28 -2.21
CA THR A 245 13.60 -2.91 -2.70
C THR A 245 13.86 -1.93 -1.56
N THR A 246 12.87 -1.75 -0.68
CA THR A 246 12.89 -0.71 0.35
C THR A 246 13.71 -1.10 1.57
N PHE A 247 13.69 -2.37 1.98
CA PHE A 247 14.42 -2.82 3.17
C PHE A 247 15.89 -3.15 2.91
N ALA A 248 16.30 -3.31 1.66
CA ALA A 248 17.71 -3.49 1.32
C ALA A 248 18.56 -2.33 1.87
N ASN A 249 19.71 -2.65 2.45
CA ASN A 249 20.63 -1.61 2.93
C ASN A 249 21.24 -0.89 1.71
N GLY A 250 21.12 0.44 1.64
CA GLY A 250 21.60 1.23 0.51
C GLY A 250 23.09 1.11 0.22
N THR A 251 23.90 0.69 1.21
CA THR A 251 25.36 0.51 1.02
C THR A 251 25.72 -0.81 0.35
N THR A 252 24.93 -1.87 0.57
CA THR A 252 25.20 -3.22 0.05
C THR A 252 24.21 -3.67 -1.01
N ASN A 253 23.06 -2.98 -1.12
CA ASN A 253 21.88 -3.40 -1.88
C ASN A 253 21.42 -4.82 -1.53
N GLN A 254 21.60 -5.23 -0.26
CA GLN A 254 21.21 -6.55 0.23
C GLN A 254 20.19 -6.44 1.35
N SER A 255 19.26 -7.39 1.34
CA SER A 255 18.27 -7.62 2.38
C SER A 255 18.65 -8.87 3.16
N THR A 256 19.44 -8.69 4.22
CA THR A 256 19.91 -9.81 5.03
C THR A 256 18.91 -10.18 6.11
N LEU A 257 19.03 -11.39 6.66
CA LEU A 257 18.20 -11.88 7.76
C LEU A 257 18.16 -10.91 8.95
N PRO A 258 19.28 -10.37 9.46
CA PRO A 258 19.25 -9.34 10.51
C PRO A 258 18.45 -8.09 10.13
N ILE A 259 18.54 -7.65 8.87
CA ILE A 259 17.81 -6.47 8.38
C ILE A 259 16.30 -6.73 8.38
N ILE A 260 15.86 -7.82 7.75
CA ILE A 260 14.44 -8.18 7.69
C ILE A 260 13.90 -8.45 9.09
N GLY A 261 14.65 -9.14 9.94
CA GLY A 261 14.29 -9.38 11.34
C GLY A 261 14.09 -8.07 12.11
N SER A 262 14.96 -7.07 11.91
CA SER A 262 14.82 -5.76 12.56
C SER A 262 13.51 -5.06 12.18
N PHE A 263 13.12 -5.06 10.90
CA PHE A 263 11.86 -4.45 10.50
C PHE A 263 10.64 -5.24 10.97
N PHE A 264 10.65 -6.57 10.82
CA PHE A 264 9.47 -7.39 11.08
C PHE A 264 9.23 -7.71 12.56
N ARG A 265 10.27 -8.15 13.27
CA ARG A 265 10.18 -8.53 14.70
C ARG A 265 10.30 -7.31 15.60
N ASN A 266 11.31 -6.49 15.37
CA ASN A 266 11.65 -5.40 16.28
C ASN A 266 10.96 -4.09 15.92
N GLN A 267 10.56 -3.95 14.64
CA GLN A 267 9.98 -2.72 14.10
C GLN A 267 10.90 -1.52 14.34
N THR A 268 12.19 -1.76 14.06
CA THR A 268 13.29 -0.79 14.19
C THR A 268 14.11 -0.73 12.92
N PHE A 269 14.77 0.39 12.68
CA PHE A 269 15.84 0.43 11.69
C PHE A 269 17.05 -0.39 12.17
N PRO A 270 17.65 -1.26 11.32
CA PRO A 270 18.81 -2.04 11.71
C PRO A 270 20.04 -1.15 11.98
N PRO A 271 20.98 -1.57 12.84
CA PRO A 271 22.25 -0.88 13.00
C PRO A 271 22.98 -0.75 11.66
N ASN A 272 23.61 0.40 11.42
CA ASN A 272 24.34 0.70 10.17
C ASN A 272 23.51 0.54 8.89
N TRP A 273 22.18 0.64 9.00
CA TRP A 273 21.30 0.65 7.83
C TRP A 273 21.22 2.05 7.22
N PHE A 274 21.33 2.10 5.89
CA PHE A 274 21.15 3.30 5.11
C PHE A 274 19.97 3.13 4.19
N ARG A 275 19.17 4.18 4.02
CA ARG A 275 18.11 4.22 3.00
C ARG A 275 18.72 4.14 1.60
N ALA A 276 17.92 3.70 0.63
CA ALA A 276 18.35 3.58 -0.77
C ALA A 276 19.01 4.87 -1.30
N ALA A 277 20.01 4.73 -2.15
CA ALA A 277 20.77 5.86 -2.71
C ALA A 277 20.00 6.70 -3.74
N SER A 278 18.86 6.20 -4.20
CA SER A 278 17.94 6.89 -5.10
C SER A 278 16.51 6.58 -4.70
N PRO A 279 15.54 7.45 -5.03
CA PRO A 279 14.17 7.24 -4.64
C PRO A 279 13.63 5.89 -5.11
N VAL A 280 13.13 5.08 -4.18
CA VAL A 280 12.47 3.82 -4.49
C VAL A 280 11.11 4.14 -5.08
N THR A 281 10.94 3.86 -6.37
CA THR A 281 9.68 4.17 -7.03
C THR A 281 8.66 3.05 -6.92
N GLY A 282 7.38 3.41 -6.96
CA GLY A 282 6.30 2.44 -7.07
C GLY A 282 6.43 1.56 -8.32
N GLY A 283 7.02 2.09 -9.40
CA GLY A 283 7.31 1.33 -10.62
C GLY A 283 8.39 0.26 -10.42
N ASN A 284 9.50 0.61 -9.75
CA ASN A 284 10.55 -0.34 -9.39
C ASN A 284 10.00 -1.49 -8.53
N ASN A 285 9.19 -1.14 -7.51
CA ASN A 285 8.57 -2.14 -6.65
C ASN A 285 7.58 -3.05 -7.42
N THR A 286 6.79 -2.45 -8.31
CA THR A 286 5.81 -3.18 -9.14
C THR A 286 6.48 -4.19 -10.07
N ILE A 287 7.65 -3.86 -10.63
CA ILE A 287 8.40 -4.81 -11.49
C ILE A 287 8.78 -6.07 -10.70
N VAL A 288 9.33 -5.90 -9.50
CA VAL A 288 9.70 -7.04 -8.64
C VAL A 288 8.46 -7.81 -8.20
N ALA A 289 7.38 -7.13 -7.82
CA ALA A 289 6.12 -7.77 -7.45
C ALA A 289 5.54 -8.63 -8.58
N LEU A 290 5.59 -8.14 -9.83
CA LEU A 290 5.14 -8.88 -11.01
C LEU A 290 6.04 -10.07 -11.32
N GLN A 291 7.36 -9.99 -11.08
CA GLN A 291 8.25 -11.15 -11.21
C GLN A 291 7.85 -12.25 -10.23
N ILE A 292 7.62 -11.91 -8.96
CA ILE A 292 7.19 -12.86 -7.93
C ILE A 292 5.83 -13.47 -8.30
N LEU A 293 4.86 -12.65 -8.74
CA LEU A 293 3.53 -13.10 -9.15
C LEU A 293 3.59 -14.04 -10.35
N ASN A 294 4.38 -13.71 -11.38
CA ASN A 294 4.52 -14.52 -12.58
C ASN A 294 5.16 -15.87 -12.29
N GLU A 295 6.15 -15.94 -11.39
CA GLU A 295 6.74 -17.21 -10.97
C GLU A 295 5.79 -18.06 -10.12
N LEU A 296 4.90 -17.43 -9.34
CA LEU A 296 3.93 -18.17 -8.54
C LEU A 296 2.73 -18.66 -9.36
N GLY A 297 2.28 -17.86 -10.33
CA GLY A 297 1.17 -18.22 -11.22
C GLY A 297 -0.21 -18.20 -10.56
N VAL A 298 -0.42 -17.39 -9.52
CA VAL A 298 -1.71 -17.29 -8.81
C VAL A 298 -2.61 -16.24 -9.47
N ALA A 299 -3.83 -16.63 -9.80
CA ALA A 299 -4.88 -15.71 -10.24
C ALA A 299 -5.69 -15.19 -9.03
N PRO A 300 -6.26 -13.97 -9.11
CA PRO A 300 -7.22 -13.49 -8.13
C PRO A 300 -8.38 -14.46 -7.92
N GLY A 301 -8.88 -14.60 -6.70
CA GLY A 301 -9.91 -15.57 -6.37
C GLY A 301 -10.20 -15.69 -4.88
N ARG A 302 -10.91 -16.76 -4.52
CA ARG A 302 -11.34 -17.06 -3.15
C ARG A 302 -11.62 -18.55 -2.96
N ASN A 303 -11.65 -19.02 -1.72
CA ASN A 303 -12.17 -20.35 -1.44
C ASN A 303 -13.70 -20.38 -1.57
N ASN A 304 -14.22 -21.40 -2.25
CA ASN A 304 -15.66 -21.68 -2.26
C ASN A 304 -16.11 -22.37 -0.95
N ALA A 305 -17.40 -22.68 -0.84
CA ALA A 305 -17.97 -23.31 0.36
C ALA A 305 -17.36 -24.70 0.70
N GLN A 306 -16.66 -25.33 -0.25
CA GLN A 306 -15.96 -26.60 -0.06
C GLN A 306 -14.47 -26.41 0.26
N GLY A 307 -13.99 -25.18 0.44
CA GLY A 307 -12.58 -24.88 0.70
C GLY A 307 -11.68 -25.02 -0.53
N VAL A 308 -12.25 -25.05 -1.74
CA VAL A 308 -11.49 -25.12 -2.99
C VAL A 308 -11.31 -23.70 -3.53
N TYR A 309 -10.07 -23.34 -3.87
CA TYR A 309 -9.77 -22.04 -4.46
C TYR A 309 -10.33 -21.95 -5.87
N VAL A 310 -11.17 -20.95 -6.11
CA VAL A 310 -11.78 -20.64 -7.40
C VAL A 310 -11.32 -19.26 -7.81
N ALA A 311 -10.79 -19.16 -9.03
CA ALA A 311 -10.40 -17.88 -9.60
C ALA A 311 -11.65 -17.00 -9.84
N ASP A 312 -11.53 -15.73 -9.50
CA ASP A 312 -12.56 -14.75 -9.83
C ASP A 312 -12.58 -14.52 -11.36
N PRO A 313 -13.76 -14.31 -11.95
CA PRO A 313 -13.83 -13.95 -13.37
C PRO A 313 -13.12 -12.61 -13.60
N PRO A 314 -12.38 -12.46 -14.72
CA PRO A 314 -11.76 -11.18 -15.04
C PRO A 314 -12.83 -10.10 -15.21
N PRO A 315 -12.59 -8.86 -14.74
CA PRO A 315 -13.56 -7.79 -14.94
C PRO A 315 -13.68 -7.45 -16.44
N PRO A 316 -14.79 -6.82 -16.88
CA PRO A 316 -14.97 -6.48 -18.28
C PRO A 316 -13.98 -5.40 -18.73
N PHE A 317 -13.69 -5.34 -20.03
CA PHE A 317 -12.93 -4.24 -20.61
C PHE A 317 -13.64 -2.89 -20.38
N PRO A 318 -12.94 -1.78 -20.07
CA PRO A 318 -11.47 -1.62 -20.03
C PRO A 318 -10.82 -1.91 -18.67
N PHE A 319 -11.53 -2.56 -17.74
CA PHE A 319 -11.04 -2.74 -16.36
C PHE A 319 -9.97 -3.84 -16.21
N ASN A 320 -9.68 -4.58 -17.28
CA ASN A 320 -8.76 -5.72 -17.31
C ASN A 320 -7.57 -5.53 -18.27
N THR A 321 -7.23 -4.29 -18.65
CA THR A 321 -6.16 -4.02 -19.64
C THR A 321 -4.76 -4.41 -19.17
N SER A 322 -4.56 -4.48 -17.85
CA SER A 322 -3.36 -5.00 -17.20
C SER A 322 -3.70 -5.42 -15.77
N PHE A 323 -2.83 -6.21 -15.14
CA PHE A 323 -3.02 -6.63 -13.74
C PHE A 323 -3.05 -5.41 -12.79
N GLY A 324 -2.14 -4.46 -12.95
CA GLY A 324 -2.13 -3.24 -12.14
C GLY A 324 -3.40 -2.40 -12.30
N CYS A 325 -3.97 -2.37 -13.50
CA CYS A 325 -5.25 -1.69 -13.73
C CYS A 325 -6.43 -2.43 -13.10
N THR A 326 -6.43 -3.77 -13.19
CA THR A 326 -7.41 -4.64 -12.51
C THR A 326 -7.38 -4.40 -11.00
N ALA A 327 -6.19 -4.34 -10.40
CA ALA A 327 -6.02 -4.06 -8.98
C ALA A 327 -6.48 -2.66 -8.57
N TYR A 328 -6.31 -1.65 -9.44
CA TYR A 328 -6.82 -0.29 -9.21
C TYR A 328 -8.34 -0.23 -9.20
N TYR A 329 -9.01 -0.86 -10.17
CA TYR A 329 -10.48 -0.89 -10.18
C TYR A 329 -11.05 -1.71 -9.02
N ASP A 330 -10.40 -2.82 -8.66
CA ASP A 330 -10.77 -3.60 -7.48
C ASP A 330 -10.55 -2.78 -6.19
N GLN A 331 -9.50 -1.96 -6.11
CA GLN A 331 -9.32 -1.00 -5.01
C GLN A 331 -10.46 0.00 -4.93
N ALA A 332 -10.90 0.58 -6.06
CA ALA A 332 -12.01 1.53 -6.07
C ALA A 332 -13.35 0.87 -5.69
N ALA A 333 -13.56 -0.38 -6.11
CA ALA A 333 -14.73 -1.20 -5.74
C ALA A 333 -14.72 -1.64 -4.27
N ASN A 334 -13.62 -1.42 -3.54
CA ASN A 334 -13.51 -1.68 -2.10
C ASN A 334 -13.35 -0.41 -1.26
N THR A 335 -13.28 0.76 -1.89
CA THR A 335 -13.30 2.06 -1.22
C THR A 335 -14.76 2.52 -1.04
N PRO A 336 -15.18 3.04 0.12
CA PRO A 336 -16.59 3.35 0.40
C PRO A 336 -17.24 4.21 -0.68
N GLY A 337 -18.31 3.69 -1.30
CA GLY A 337 -19.04 4.41 -2.34
C GLY A 337 -19.70 5.69 -1.84
N SER A 338 -19.95 5.82 -0.53
CA SER A 338 -20.51 7.03 0.06
C SER A 338 -19.62 8.27 -0.10
N LEU A 339 -18.31 8.09 -0.28
CA LEU A 339 -17.36 9.21 -0.46
C LEU A 339 -17.66 10.05 -1.71
N VAL A 340 -18.34 9.50 -2.71
CA VAL A 340 -18.68 10.22 -3.96
C VAL A 340 -19.69 11.34 -3.76
N ASN A 341 -20.48 11.27 -2.70
CA ASN A 341 -21.56 12.22 -2.41
C ASN A 341 -21.14 13.35 -1.43
N THR A 342 -19.85 13.40 -1.09
CA THR A 342 -19.32 14.41 -0.18
C THR A 342 -19.32 15.81 -0.82
N THR A 343 -19.25 16.86 0.00
CA THR A 343 -19.23 18.27 -0.43
C THR A 343 -18.11 19.05 0.24
N GLY A 344 -17.86 20.29 -0.18
CA GLY A 344 -16.91 21.19 0.50
C GLY A 344 -15.47 20.67 0.54
N ILE A 345 -14.78 20.90 1.66
CA ILE A 345 -13.43 20.40 1.95
C ILE A 345 -13.41 18.87 1.88
N PHE A 346 -14.47 18.19 2.33
CA PHE A 346 -14.52 16.73 2.28
C PHE A 346 -14.42 16.23 0.82
N LYS A 347 -15.20 16.80 -0.09
CA LYS A 347 -15.14 16.46 -1.52
C LYS A 347 -13.78 16.78 -2.13
N GLN A 348 -13.23 17.95 -1.81
CA GLN A 348 -11.91 18.37 -2.28
C GLN A 348 -10.84 17.35 -1.90
N ASN A 349 -10.86 16.87 -0.65
CA ASN A 349 -9.92 15.89 -0.15
C ASN A 349 -10.11 14.53 -0.84
N VAL A 350 -11.35 14.05 -0.97
CA VAL A 350 -11.65 12.79 -1.68
C VAL A 350 -11.17 12.86 -3.14
N ASP A 351 -11.38 13.97 -3.82
CA ASP A 351 -10.94 14.17 -5.21
C ASP A 351 -9.41 14.18 -5.35
N LEU A 352 -8.71 14.85 -4.43
CA LEU A 352 -7.25 14.84 -4.39
C LEU A 352 -6.72 13.40 -4.19
N LEU A 353 -7.23 12.70 -3.18
CA LEU A 353 -6.73 11.36 -2.83
C LEU A 353 -7.01 10.34 -3.93
N THR A 354 -8.21 10.37 -4.52
CA THR A 354 -8.56 9.48 -5.66
C THR A 354 -7.75 9.83 -6.91
N GLY A 355 -7.49 11.13 -7.17
CA GLY A 355 -6.62 11.60 -8.24
C GLY A 355 -5.17 11.13 -8.09
N ILE A 356 -4.65 11.08 -6.86
CA ILE A 356 -3.31 10.52 -6.56
C ILE A 356 -3.27 9.03 -6.91
N LEU A 357 -4.27 8.25 -6.48
CA LEU A 357 -4.35 6.82 -6.81
C LEU A 357 -4.44 6.58 -8.32
N PHE A 358 -5.24 7.37 -9.03
CA PHE A 358 -5.33 7.29 -10.49
C PHE A 358 -4.04 7.69 -11.19
N THR A 359 -3.31 8.69 -10.68
CA THR A 359 -2.00 9.09 -11.23
C THR A 359 -0.99 7.94 -11.15
N ALA A 360 -1.03 7.14 -10.08
CA ALA A 360 -0.22 5.92 -10.01
C ALA A 360 -0.73 4.84 -10.97
N ALA A 361 -2.04 4.61 -11.01
CA ALA A 361 -2.66 3.57 -11.83
C ALA A 361 -2.50 3.81 -13.34
N SER A 362 -2.59 5.06 -13.79
CA SER A 362 -2.49 5.48 -15.20
C SER A 362 -1.13 5.22 -15.84
N LYS A 363 -0.10 4.93 -15.04
CA LYS A 363 1.20 4.45 -15.53
C LYS A 363 1.14 3.00 -16.02
N ASN A 364 0.10 2.24 -15.66
CA ASN A 364 -0.09 0.88 -16.14
C ASN A 364 -0.66 0.87 -17.57
N PRO A 365 -0.23 -0.06 -18.43
CA PRO A 365 -0.73 -0.18 -19.78
C PRO A 365 -2.27 -0.26 -19.86
N GLY A 366 -2.84 0.61 -20.70
CA GLY A 366 -4.29 0.68 -20.97
C GLY A 366 -5.15 1.25 -19.84
N CYS A 367 -4.56 1.66 -18.72
CA CYS A 367 -5.32 2.19 -17.58
C CYS A 367 -5.63 3.69 -17.77
N THR A 368 -6.70 4.01 -18.49
CA THR A 368 -6.96 5.39 -18.95
C THR A 368 -8.13 6.08 -18.25
N GLN A 369 -8.91 5.37 -17.44
CA GLN A 369 -10.11 5.91 -16.80
C GLN A 369 -9.96 5.90 -15.28
N SER A 370 -10.28 7.03 -14.66
CA SER A 370 -10.36 7.12 -13.20
C SER A 370 -11.61 6.39 -12.72
N ALA A 371 -11.45 5.64 -11.64
CA ALA A 371 -12.53 4.92 -10.97
C ALA A 371 -13.03 5.74 -9.77
N LEU A 372 -14.34 5.83 -9.63
CA LEU A 372 -14.95 6.37 -8.43
C LEU A 372 -15.04 5.29 -7.36
N PRO A 373 -14.91 5.65 -6.07
CA PRO A 373 -15.28 4.77 -4.96
C PRO A 373 -16.68 4.17 -5.18
N SER A 374 -16.82 2.87 -5.01
CA SER A 374 -18.07 2.14 -5.27
C SER A 374 -18.29 0.95 -4.31
N GLY A 375 -17.43 0.81 -3.31
CA GLY A 375 -17.46 -0.30 -2.38
C GLY A 375 -18.48 -0.16 -1.24
N PRO A 376 -18.62 -1.23 -0.45
CA PRO A 376 -19.53 -1.27 0.68
C PRO A 376 -19.18 -0.23 1.75
N THR A 377 -20.21 0.30 2.41
CA THR A 377 -20.10 1.27 3.49
C THR A 377 -20.26 0.58 4.86
N GLY A 378 -19.53 1.06 5.87
CA GLY A 378 -19.67 0.56 7.25
C GLY A 378 -19.05 -0.80 7.55
N VAL A 379 -18.05 -1.25 6.77
CA VAL A 379 -17.45 -2.62 6.87
C VAL A 379 -16.04 -2.68 7.41
#